data_AF-A0A954YF45-F1
#
_entry.id   AF-A0A954YF45-F1
#
_cell.length_a   1.000
_cell.length_b   1.000
_cell.length_c   1.000
_cell.angle_alpha   90.00
_cell.angle_beta   90.00
_cell.angle_gamma   90.00
#
_symmetry.space_group_name_H-M   'P 1'
#
loop_
_entity.id
_entity.type
_entity.pdbx_description
1 polymer ?
#
loop_
_entity_poly.entity_id
_entity_poly.type
_entity_poly.pdbx_seq_one_letter_code
_entity_poly.pdbx_strand_id
1 'polypeptide(L)'
;MTRGAIPHAMILFLVVLFPAVATAHAPLSKAMKERYELRSASCYTCHVKGKDEKTGKPLGKEHLNPFGEALHAVLKDKNLTQKLQDAKEADDESEDKVKEEVVAEFLKAIETVENEKSANGNTWLSLIKSGELDGIKLKD
;
A
#
# COMPACT_ATOMS: atom_id res chain seq x y z
N MET A 1 -34.35 36.10 -42.94
CA MET A 1 -34.34 35.09 -41.86
C MET A 1 -33.07 34.27 -42.00
N THR A 2 -32.01 34.68 -41.30
CA THR A 2 -30.68 34.05 -41.35
C THR A 2 -30.56 32.98 -40.28
N ARG A 3 -30.02 31.83 -40.69
CA ARG A 3 -29.78 30.63 -39.88
C ARG A 3 -28.91 30.95 -38.66
N GLY A 4 -29.42 30.67 -37.46
CA GLY A 4 -28.63 30.68 -36.23
C GLY A 4 -27.86 29.36 -36.09
N ALA A 5 -26.54 29.45 -36.06
CA ALA A 5 -25.65 28.38 -35.62
C ALA A 5 -24.85 28.92 -34.44
N ILE A 6 -24.98 28.31 -33.26
CA ILE A 6 -24.03 28.49 -32.16
C ILE A 6 -23.74 27.09 -31.58
N PRO A 7 -22.46 26.73 -31.44
CA PRO A 7 -22.00 25.34 -31.35
C PRO A 7 -22.24 24.72 -29.98
N HIS A 8 -22.39 23.40 -29.99
CA HIS A 8 -22.35 22.55 -28.81
C HIS A 8 -20.98 22.70 -28.14
N ALA A 9 -20.92 23.42 -27.02
CA ALA A 9 -19.77 23.40 -26.13
C ALA A 9 -19.68 22.01 -25.51
N MET A 10 -18.91 21.13 -26.16
CA MET A 10 -18.54 19.83 -25.64
C MET A 10 -17.57 20.05 -24.48
N ILE A 11 -18.12 20.13 -23.26
CA ILE A 11 -17.34 20.15 -22.02
C ILE A 11 -16.60 18.81 -21.94
N LEU A 12 -15.31 18.85 -22.26
CA LEU A 12 -14.39 17.74 -22.11
C LEU A 12 -14.25 17.47 -20.60
N PHE A 13 -14.97 16.48 -20.10
CA PHE A 13 -14.86 16.01 -18.71
C PHE A 13 -13.47 15.37 -18.56
N LEU A 14 -12.49 16.16 -18.12
CA LEU A 14 -11.15 15.70 -17.80
C LEU A 14 -11.26 14.80 -16.56
N VAL A 15 -11.45 13.50 -16.76
CA VAL A 15 -11.35 12.50 -15.69
C VAL A 15 -9.90 12.47 -15.23
N VAL A 16 -9.61 13.20 -14.16
CA VAL A 16 -8.34 13.11 -13.44
C VAL A 16 -8.31 11.72 -12.80
N LEU A 17 -7.68 10.77 -13.52
CA LEU A 17 -7.30 9.47 -13.00
C LEU A 17 -6.22 9.71 -11.93
N PHE A 18 -6.64 10.03 -10.70
CA PHE A 18 -5.75 9.99 -9.56
C PHE A 18 -5.20 8.56 -9.45
N PRO A 19 -3.88 8.36 -9.39
CA PRO A 19 -3.31 7.03 -9.23
C PRO A 19 -3.85 6.47 -7.92
N ALA A 20 -4.59 5.37 -8.00
CA ALA A 20 -5.11 4.67 -6.83
C ALA A 20 -3.94 4.37 -5.88
N VAL A 21 -3.82 5.18 -4.83
CA VAL A 21 -2.99 4.85 -3.69
C VAL A 21 -3.59 3.55 -3.16
N ALA A 22 -2.78 2.50 -3.01
CA ALA A 22 -3.31 1.22 -2.57
C ALA A 22 -3.99 1.47 -1.22
N THR A 23 -5.29 1.21 -1.12
CA THR A 23 -6.12 1.61 0.03
C THR A 23 -5.53 1.13 1.36
N ALA A 24 -4.88 -0.04 1.35
CA ALA A 24 -4.23 -0.65 2.50
C ALA A 24 -2.83 -0.08 2.84
N HIS A 25 -2.23 0.77 1.99
CA HIS A 25 -0.88 1.30 2.22
C HIS A 25 -0.79 2.19 3.46
N ALA A 26 -1.76 3.09 3.66
CA ALA A 26 -1.76 3.99 4.81
C ALA A 26 -1.90 3.20 6.14
N PRO A 27 -2.83 2.25 6.28
CA PRO A 27 -2.88 1.35 7.45
C PRO A 27 -1.59 0.58 7.71
N LEU A 28 -1.00 -0.04 6.67
CA LEU A 28 0.27 -0.75 6.81
C LEU A 28 1.39 0.19 7.26
N SER A 29 1.51 1.37 6.64
CA SER A 29 2.55 2.34 7.04
C SER A 29 2.35 2.80 8.48
N LYS A 30 1.11 2.94 8.96
CA LYS A 30 0.81 3.26 10.35
C LYS A 30 1.29 2.14 11.28
N ALA A 31 0.89 0.89 11.01
CA ALA A 31 1.32 -0.28 11.77
C ALA A 31 2.86 -0.40 11.87
N MET A 32 3.57 -0.27 10.74
CA MET A 32 5.04 -0.34 10.72
C MET A 32 5.71 0.78 11.54
N LYS A 33 5.17 2.00 11.49
CA LYS A 33 5.70 3.14 12.26
C LYS A 33 5.45 2.97 13.75
N GLU A 34 4.29 2.46 14.13
CA GLU A 34 3.92 2.17 15.53
C GLU A 34 4.80 1.06 16.11
N ARG A 35 5.01 -0.04 15.36
CA ARG A 35 5.76 -1.20 15.84
C ARG A 35 7.27 -0.96 15.94
N TYR A 36 7.84 -0.21 15.00
CA TYR A 36 9.31 -0.11 14.84
C TYR A 36 9.87 1.30 14.95
N GLU A 37 9.05 2.26 15.38
CA GLU A 37 9.44 3.67 15.53
C GLU A 37 10.05 4.28 14.26
N LEU A 38 9.55 3.89 13.09
CA LEU A 38 10.06 4.37 11.80
C LEU A 38 9.61 5.80 11.52
N ARG A 39 10.41 6.54 10.74
CA ARG A 39 9.99 7.83 10.16
C ARG A 39 9.02 7.61 9.01
N SER A 40 9.29 6.62 8.16
CA SER A 40 8.40 6.25 7.05
C SER A 40 8.58 4.80 6.61
N ALA A 41 7.49 4.20 6.15
CA ALA A 41 7.49 2.97 5.36
C ALA A 41 6.74 3.28 4.05
N SER A 42 7.36 2.96 2.91
CA SER A 42 6.80 3.25 1.58
C SER A 42 6.26 1.99 0.92
N CYS A 43 5.64 2.13 -0.26
CA CYS A 43 5.16 0.98 -1.03
C CYS A 43 6.27 -0.06 -1.29
N TYR A 44 7.53 0.38 -1.41
CA TYR A 44 8.67 -0.51 -1.67
C TYR A 44 9.05 -1.40 -0.49
N THR A 45 8.47 -1.18 0.69
CA THR A 45 8.61 -2.12 1.80
C THR A 45 8.00 -3.47 1.45
N CYS A 46 6.92 -3.51 0.65
CA CYS A 46 6.30 -4.77 0.23
C CYS A 46 6.38 -5.03 -1.27
N HIS A 47 6.64 -4.01 -2.09
CA HIS A 47 6.68 -4.13 -3.54
C HIS A 47 8.09 -4.01 -4.09
N VAL A 48 8.36 -4.70 -5.21
CA VAL A 48 9.64 -4.60 -5.91
C VAL A 48 9.81 -3.19 -6.48
N LYS A 49 10.98 -2.60 -6.27
CA LYS A 49 11.36 -1.33 -6.88
C LYS A 49 11.99 -1.61 -8.25
N GLY A 50 11.63 -0.84 -9.27
CA GLY A 50 12.31 -0.90 -10.56
C GLY A 50 11.39 -0.75 -11.74
N LYS A 51 11.85 -1.21 -12.91
CA LYS A 51 11.13 -1.22 -14.17
C LYS A 51 11.25 -2.60 -14.79
N ASP A 52 10.18 -3.07 -15.41
CA ASP A 52 10.20 -4.26 -16.25
C ASP A 52 11.17 -4.04 -17.41
N GLU A 53 12.14 -4.94 -17.56
CA GLU A 53 13.25 -4.78 -18.51
C GLU A 53 12.79 -4.83 -19.97
N LYS A 54 11.68 -5.51 -20.26
CA LYS A 54 11.16 -5.71 -21.61
C LYS A 54 10.31 -4.52 -22.09
N THR A 55 9.58 -3.90 -21.17
CA THR A 55 8.61 -2.85 -21.48
C THR A 55 9.08 -1.47 -21.01
N GLY A 56 10.12 -1.40 -20.17
CA GLY A 56 10.63 -0.15 -19.58
C GLY A 56 9.65 0.53 -18.61
N LYS A 57 8.51 -0.11 -18.32
CA LYS A 57 7.48 0.40 -17.41
C LYS A 57 7.88 0.11 -15.97
N PRO A 58 7.53 0.94 -14.98
CA PRO A 58 7.72 0.61 -13.56
C PRO A 58 7.17 -0.79 -13.27
N LEU A 59 7.92 -1.61 -12.54
CA LEU A 59 7.35 -2.81 -11.94
C LEU A 59 6.22 -2.32 -11.05
N GLY A 60 4.99 -2.71 -11.38
CA GLY A 60 3.82 -2.19 -10.68
C GLY A 60 3.64 -2.85 -9.33
N LYS A 61 2.61 -2.39 -8.61
CA LYS A 61 2.27 -2.83 -7.25
C LYS A 61 1.82 -4.31 -7.19
N GLU A 62 1.70 -4.97 -8.34
CA GLU A 62 1.45 -6.40 -8.46
C GLU A 62 2.66 -7.26 -8.09
N HIS A 63 3.88 -6.71 -8.12
CA HIS A 63 5.09 -7.44 -7.78
C HIS A 63 5.46 -7.23 -6.32
N LEU A 64 5.27 -8.27 -5.50
CA LEU A 64 5.72 -8.29 -4.12
C LEU A 64 7.22 -8.60 -4.04
N ASN A 65 7.90 -7.95 -3.11
CA ASN A 65 9.23 -8.38 -2.68
C ASN A 65 9.08 -9.52 -1.64
N PRO A 66 10.17 -10.20 -1.23
CA PRO A 66 10.05 -11.35 -0.32
C PRO A 66 9.40 -11.03 1.03
N PHE A 67 9.58 -9.81 1.57
CA PHE A 67 8.88 -9.39 2.78
C PHE A 67 7.38 -9.18 2.54
N GLY A 68 7.02 -8.58 1.41
CA GLY A 68 5.64 -8.42 0.96
C GLY A 68 4.95 -9.75 0.71
N GLU A 69 5.65 -10.75 0.16
CA GLU A 69 5.15 -12.12 0.01
C GLU A 69 4.88 -12.78 1.36
N ALA A 70 5.81 -12.65 2.32
CA ALA A 70 5.62 -13.17 3.67
C ALA A 70 4.39 -12.55 4.36
N LEU A 71 4.23 -11.22 4.28
CA LEU A 71 3.04 -10.54 4.79
C LEU A 71 1.77 -10.97 4.06
N HIS A 72 1.82 -11.08 2.74
CA HIS A 72 0.66 -11.51 1.94
C HIS A 72 0.23 -12.93 2.30
N ALA A 73 1.16 -13.85 2.56
CA ALA A 73 0.85 -15.22 2.96
C ALA A 73 0.00 -15.28 4.24
N VAL A 74 0.22 -14.35 5.18
CA VAL A 74 -0.55 -14.23 6.44
C VAL A 74 -1.89 -13.53 6.23
N LEU A 75 -1.96 -12.59 5.29
CA LEU A 75 -3.09 -11.67 5.13
C LEU A 75 -4.06 -12.01 3.99
N LYS A 76 -3.69 -12.91 3.07
CA LYS A 76 -4.46 -13.22 1.84
C LYS A 76 -5.93 -13.58 2.11
N ASP A 77 -6.21 -14.27 3.21
CA ASP A 77 -7.56 -14.74 3.55
C ASP A 77 -8.39 -13.69 4.31
N LYS A 78 -7.80 -12.54 4.65
CA LYS A 78 -8.41 -11.49 5.48
C LYS A 78 -9.19 -10.44 4.68
N ASN A 79 -9.01 -10.40 3.36
CA ASN A 79 -9.69 -9.48 2.44
C ASN A 79 -9.63 -8.00 2.87
N LEU A 80 -8.52 -7.57 3.48
CA LEU A 80 -8.40 -6.24 4.11
C LEU A 80 -8.65 -5.09 3.13
N THR A 81 -8.19 -5.21 1.88
CA THR A 81 -8.42 -4.19 0.85
C THR A 81 -9.90 -4.01 0.54
N GLN A 82 -10.66 -5.11 0.44
CA GLN A 82 -12.10 -5.05 0.19
C GLN A 82 -12.83 -4.41 1.37
N LYS A 83 -12.50 -4.81 2.61
CA LYS A 83 -13.07 -4.21 3.83
C LYS A 83 -12.88 -2.69 3.86
N LEU A 84 -11.70 -2.20 3.50
CA LEU A 84 -11.43 -0.76 3.43
C LEU A 84 -12.22 -0.07 2.31
N GLN A 85 -12.43 -0.74 1.17
CA GLN A 85 -13.24 -0.19 0.08
C GLN A 85 -14.70 -0.07 0.50
N ASP A 86 -15.26 -1.15 1.06
CA ASP A 86 -16.65 -1.19 1.52
C ASP A 86 -16.91 -0.12 2.60
N ALA A 87 -15.97 0.07 3.53
CA ALA A 87 -16.09 1.06 4.59
C ALA A 87 -16.04 2.50 4.06
N LYS A 88 -15.20 2.76 3.05
CA LYS A 88 -15.11 4.07 2.39
C LYS A 88 -16.39 4.45 1.64
N GLU A 89 -17.16 3.47 1.20
CA GLU A 89 -18.44 3.68 0.51
C GLU A 89 -19.62 3.87 1.48
N ALA A 90 -19.45 3.55 2.77
CA ALA A 90 -20.50 3.66 3.78
C ALA A 90 -20.58 5.05 4.42
N ASP A 91 -19.63 5.40 5.29
CA ASP A 91 -19.54 6.67 6.01
C ASP A 91 -18.16 6.84 6.70
N ASP A 92 -17.79 8.07 7.06
CA ASP A 92 -16.47 8.39 7.62
C ASP A 92 -16.19 7.69 8.98
N GLU A 93 -17.21 7.52 9.84
CA GLU A 93 -17.05 6.86 11.15
C GLU A 93 -16.80 5.36 10.98
N SER A 94 -17.50 4.73 10.03
CA SER A 94 -17.27 3.35 9.61
C SER A 94 -15.90 3.18 8.95
N GLU A 95 -15.46 4.13 8.12
CA GLU A 95 -14.14 4.10 7.48
C GLU A 95 -13.00 4.09 8.52
N ASP A 96 -13.09 4.93 9.55
CA ASP A 96 -12.05 5.03 10.56
C ASP A 96 -12.00 3.79 11.47
N LYS A 97 -13.15 3.23 11.87
CA LYS A 97 -13.19 1.95 12.61
C LYS A 97 -12.55 0.81 11.83
N VAL A 98 -12.90 0.67 10.55
CA VAL A 98 -12.33 -0.40 9.71
C VAL A 98 -10.84 -0.17 9.46
N LYS A 99 -10.38 1.08 9.30
CA LYS A 99 -8.95 1.38 9.23
C LYS A 99 -8.22 0.91 10.48
N GLU A 100 -8.74 1.14 11.68
CA GLU A 100 -8.10 0.69 12.92
C GLU A 100 -8.05 -0.83 13.03
N GLU A 101 -9.13 -1.53 12.67
CA GLU A 101 -9.14 -2.98 12.59
C GLU A 101 -8.08 -3.51 11.61
N VAL A 102 -7.96 -2.87 10.44
CA VAL A 102 -6.99 -3.25 9.43
C VAL A 102 -5.55 -2.96 9.89
N VAL A 103 -5.30 -1.86 10.59
CA VAL A 103 -4.01 -1.59 11.24
C VAL A 103 -3.68 -2.70 12.25
N ALA A 104 -4.65 -3.11 13.07
CA ALA A 104 -4.45 -4.19 14.04
C ALA A 104 -4.14 -5.54 13.37
N GLU A 105 -4.81 -5.88 12.26
CA GLU A 105 -4.50 -7.08 11.49
C GLU A 105 -3.12 -7.00 10.83
N PHE A 106 -2.70 -5.83 10.36
CA PHE A 106 -1.32 -5.62 9.90
C PHE A 106 -0.30 -5.78 11.02
N LEU A 107 -0.54 -5.24 12.22
CA LEU A 107 0.34 -5.41 13.37
C LEU A 107 0.53 -6.89 13.73
N LYS A 108 -0.55 -7.67 13.80
CA LYS A 108 -0.48 -9.12 14.06
C LYS A 108 0.31 -9.86 12.97
N ALA A 109 0.10 -9.50 11.71
CA ALA A 109 0.83 -10.10 10.60
C ALA A 109 2.33 -9.76 10.68
N ILE A 110 2.66 -8.50 10.98
CA ILE A 110 4.02 -8.03 11.21
C ILE A 110 4.68 -8.83 12.35
N GLU A 111 4.01 -8.98 13.49
CA GLU A 111 4.51 -9.75 14.63
C GLU A 111 4.75 -11.24 14.28
N THR A 112 3.92 -11.79 13.39
CA THR A 112 4.08 -13.16 12.90
C THR A 112 5.34 -13.28 12.04
N VAL A 113 5.51 -12.36 11.08
CA VAL A 113 6.62 -12.45 10.11
C VAL A 113 7.94 -11.95 10.68
N GLU A 114 7.97 -11.08 11.69
CA GLU A 114 9.21 -10.39 12.10
C GLU A 114 10.34 -11.35 12.54
N ASN A 115 9.98 -12.54 13.01
CA ASN A 115 10.92 -13.57 13.44
C ASN A 115 11.29 -14.57 12.32
N GLU A 116 10.62 -14.51 11.17
CA GLU A 116 10.98 -15.33 10.01
C GLU A 116 12.30 -14.86 9.40
N LYS A 117 13.03 -15.81 8.82
CA LYS A 117 14.30 -15.53 8.14
C LYS A 117 14.05 -15.19 6.68
N SER A 118 14.67 -14.09 6.24
CA SER A 118 14.88 -13.80 4.83
C SER A 118 15.78 -14.85 4.17
N ALA A 119 15.83 -14.84 2.83
CA ALA A 119 16.69 -15.72 2.05
C ALA A 119 18.20 -15.58 2.41
N ASN A 120 18.59 -14.43 2.96
CA ASN A 120 19.97 -14.15 3.38
C ASN A 120 20.26 -14.56 4.83
N GLY A 121 19.32 -15.21 5.51
CA GLY A 121 19.48 -15.73 6.88
C GLY A 121 19.19 -14.72 8.01
N ASN A 122 19.08 -13.43 7.69
CA ASN A 122 18.67 -12.38 8.64
C ASN A 122 17.16 -12.43 8.89
N THR A 123 16.73 -12.14 10.12
CA THR A 123 15.30 -11.98 10.42
C THR A 123 14.75 -10.69 9.82
N TRP A 124 13.46 -10.68 9.48
CA TRP A 124 12.81 -9.46 9.00
C TRP A 124 12.88 -8.33 10.03
N LEU A 125 12.74 -8.64 11.32
CA LEU A 125 12.96 -7.70 12.42
C LEU A 125 14.31 -7.00 12.34
N SER A 126 15.38 -7.77 12.11
CA SER A 126 16.74 -7.23 12.03
C SER A 126 16.86 -6.27 10.86
N LEU A 127 16.38 -6.66 9.68
CA LEU A 127 16.43 -5.85 8.46
C LEU A 127 15.61 -4.56 8.57
N ILE A 128 14.47 -4.61 9.28
CA ILE A 128 13.63 -3.44 9.53
C ILE A 128 14.33 -2.46 10.47
N LYS A 129 14.88 -2.96 11.59
CA LYS A 129 15.55 -2.12 12.59
C LYS A 129 16.87 -1.54 12.11
N SER A 130 17.60 -2.24 11.25
CA SER A 130 18.83 -1.71 10.62
C SER A 130 18.53 -0.76 9.46
N GLY A 131 17.28 -0.67 8.99
CA GLY A 131 16.92 0.11 7.81
C GLY A 131 17.43 -0.50 6.49
N GLU A 132 17.87 -1.75 6.51
CA GLU A 132 18.33 -2.49 5.33
C GLU A 132 17.16 -3.02 4.49
N LEU A 133 15.95 -3.07 5.05
CA LEU A 133 14.74 -3.36 4.28
C LEU A 133 14.35 -2.15 3.43
N ASP A 134 14.17 -2.38 2.13
CA ASP A 134 13.80 -1.34 1.18
C ASP A 134 12.55 -0.56 1.59
N GLY A 135 12.54 0.72 1.25
CA GLY A 135 11.39 1.59 1.49
C GLY A 135 11.16 2.00 2.95
N ILE A 136 12.03 1.61 3.88
CA ILE A 136 12.04 2.05 5.27
C ILE A 136 12.99 3.24 5.48
N LYS A 137 12.58 4.18 6.35
CA LYS A 137 13.46 5.20 6.93
C LYS A 137 13.30 5.19 8.44
N LEU A 138 14.41 5.04 9.16
CA LEU A 138 14.45 5.13 10.63
C LEU A 138 14.17 6.58 11.07
N LYS A 139 13.74 6.76 12.32
CA LYS A 139 13.74 8.09 12.94
C LYS A 139 15.19 8.49 13.23
N ASP A 140 15.51 9.74 12.90
CA ASP A 140 16.80 10.38 13.19
C ASP A 140 16.91 10.70 14.69
#